data_AF-A0A961APR5-F1
#
_entry.id   AF-A0A961APR5-F1
#
_cell.length_a   1.000
_cell.length_b   1.000
_cell.length_c   1.000
_cell.angle_alpha   90.00
_cell.angle_beta   90.00
_cell.angle_gamma   90.00
#
_symmetry.space_group_name_H-M   'P 1'
#
loop_
_entity.id
_entity.type
_entity.pdbx_description
1 polymer ?
#
loop_
_entity_poly.entity_id
_entity_poly.type
_entity_poly.pdbx_seq_one_letter_code
_entity_poly.pdbx_strand_id
1 'polypeptide(L)'
;MKFTHLLPTLLAFGAISLSSGVIAADDHENHEIIEKVMKEGLKGDDSPLALVLDGQATAEDTANLDKLIKTMKGTHAPKGDQADYDTKVAELIAAMEAVAKGDTSDAARKRLDEAANCKACHSEHKPKK
;
A
#
# COMPACT_ATOMS: atom_id res chain seq x y z
N MET A 1 1.08 49.62 -50.65
CA MET A 1 1.02 48.55 -51.68
C MET A 1 2.24 47.65 -51.53
N LYS A 2 2.06 46.34 -51.80
CA LYS A 2 2.92 45.14 -51.54
C LYS A 2 2.54 44.42 -50.24
N PHE A 3 1.48 43.59 -50.22
CA PHE A 3 1.32 42.21 -50.75
C PHE A 3 2.27 41.16 -50.13
N THR A 4 1.68 40.37 -49.22
CA THR A 4 1.66 38.88 -49.17
C THR A 4 2.98 38.09 -49.08
N HIS A 5 3.13 37.23 -48.04
CA HIS A 5 2.79 35.80 -48.11
C HIS A 5 3.33 34.94 -46.93
N LEU A 6 2.47 34.01 -46.48
CA LEU A 6 2.72 32.59 -46.16
C LEU A 6 3.56 32.18 -44.92
N LEU A 7 2.84 31.62 -43.94
CA LEU A 7 3.28 30.54 -43.04
C LEU A 7 3.47 29.24 -43.84
N PRO A 8 4.36 28.32 -43.43
CA PRO A 8 3.80 27.01 -43.05
C PRO A 8 4.42 26.39 -41.80
N THR A 9 3.51 25.79 -41.05
CA THR A 9 3.64 24.77 -40.01
C THR A 9 4.60 23.63 -40.42
N LEU A 10 5.47 23.21 -39.51
CA LEU A 10 5.99 21.83 -39.52
C LEU A 10 5.97 21.27 -38.10
N LEU A 11 4.94 20.46 -37.85
CA LEU A 11 4.82 19.51 -36.76
C LEU A 11 5.84 18.38 -36.98
N ALA A 12 6.72 18.15 -36.01
CA ALA A 12 7.47 16.91 -35.89
C ALA A 12 6.97 16.17 -34.64
N PHE A 13 5.99 15.28 -34.85
CA PHE A 13 5.59 14.26 -33.89
C PHE A 13 6.74 13.25 -33.76
N GLY A 14 7.53 13.35 -32.69
CA GLY A 14 8.47 12.31 -32.29
C GLY A 14 7.70 11.15 -31.65
N ALA A 15 7.72 9.98 -32.30
CA ALA A 15 7.06 8.78 -31.85
C ALA A 15 7.61 8.32 -30.49
N ILE A 16 6.77 8.37 -29.45
CA ILE A 16 7.03 7.69 -28.18
C ILE A 16 6.69 6.22 -28.40
N SER A 17 7.73 5.39 -28.51
CA SER A 17 7.60 3.94 -28.49
C SER A 17 7.07 3.50 -27.12
N LEU A 18 5.80 3.09 -27.06
CA LEU A 18 5.25 2.41 -25.89
C LEU A 18 5.86 1.01 -25.79
N SER A 19 6.78 0.84 -24.84
CA SER A 19 7.25 -0.46 -24.37
C SER A 19 6.24 -1.05 -23.38
N SER A 20 5.21 -1.73 -23.89
CA SER A 20 4.13 -2.36 -23.10
C SER A 20 4.52 -3.66 -22.38
N GLY A 21 5.78 -3.81 -21.95
CA GLY A 21 6.32 -5.08 -21.44
C GLY A 21 6.39 -5.25 -19.92
N VAL A 22 6.05 -4.23 -19.12
CA VAL A 22 6.44 -4.19 -17.67
C VAL A 22 5.27 -4.39 -16.70
N ILE A 23 4.01 -4.35 -17.15
CA ILE A 23 2.86 -4.26 -16.22
C ILE A 23 2.50 -5.61 -15.56
N ALA A 24 2.65 -6.74 -16.26
CA ALA A 24 2.16 -8.03 -15.74
C ALA A 24 3.01 -8.65 -14.62
N ALA A 25 4.33 -8.38 -14.59
CA ALA A 25 5.20 -8.86 -13.51
C ALA A 25 5.00 -8.06 -12.22
N ASP A 26 4.77 -6.75 -12.36
CA ASP A 26 4.51 -5.82 -11.26
C ASP A 26 3.20 -6.15 -10.52
N ASP A 27 2.12 -6.44 -11.25
CA ASP A 27 0.82 -6.80 -10.65
C ASP A 27 0.87 -8.11 -9.83
N HIS A 28 1.62 -9.11 -10.30
CA HIS A 28 1.78 -10.38 -9.59
C HIS A 28 2.56 -10.20 -8.30
N GLU A 29 3.70 -9.50 -8.36
CA GLU A 29 4.50 -9.17 -7.17
C GLU A 29 3.69 -8.33 -6.18
N ASN A 30 2.95 -7.33 -6.66
CA ASN A 30 2.06 -6.51 -5.85
C ASN A 30 1.01 -7.36 -5.12
N HIS A 31 0.35 -8.28 -5.84
CA HIS A 31 -0.62 -9.18 -5.25
C HIS A 31 0.01 -10.11 -4.21
N GLU A 32 1.16 -10.71 -4.49
CA GLU A 32 1.86 -11.60 -3.56
C GLU A 32 2.24 -10.88 -2.27
N ILE A 33 2.76 -9.65 -2.36
CA ILE A 33 3.09 -8.83 -1.19
C ILE A 33 1.84 -8.57 -0.34
N ILE A 34 0.78 -8.04 -0.95
CA ILE A 34 -0.46 -7.71 -0.23
C ILE A 34 -1.06 -8.98 0.38
N GLU A 35 -1.14 -10.07 -0.39
CA GLU A 35 -1.72 -11.32 0.08
C GLU A 35 -0.94 -11.90 1.26
N LYS A 36 0.40 -11.86 1.19
CA LYS A 36 1.28 -12.30 2.27
C LYS A 36 1.04 -11.51 3.55
N VAL A 37 1.06 -10.17 3.48
CA VAL A 37 0.83 -9.32 4.66
C VAL A 37 -0.53 -9.60 5.27
N MET A 38 -1.57 -9.71 4.46
CA MET A 38 -2.91 -10.01 4.96
C MET A 38 -2.98 -11.39 5.62
N LYS A 39 -2.46 -12.45 4.98
CA LYS A 39 -2.54 -13.83 5.49
C LYS A 39 -1.66 -14.09 6.71
N GLU A 40 -0.42 -13.63 6.66
CA GLU A 40 0.59 -13.94 7.69
C GLU A 40 0.59 -12.92 8.82
N GLY A 41 0.17 -11.67 8.58
CA GLY A 41 0.24 -10.59 9.57
C GLY A 41 -1.09 -10.21 10.22
N LEU A 42 -2.14 -9.99 9.42
CA LEU A 42 -3.38 -9.31 9.89
C LEU A 42 -4.60 -10.22 10.06
N LYS A 43 -4.66 -11.37 9.38
CA LYS A 43 -5.89 -12.15 9.30
C LYS A 43 -6.02 -13.16 10.43
N GLY A 44 -7.10 -13.03 11.19
CA GLY A 44 -7.55 -14.00 12.18
C GLY A 44 -7.24 -13.57 13.61
N ASP A 45 -7.93 -14.19 14.56
CA ASP A 45 -7.88 -13.82 15.98
C ASP A 45 -6.57 -14.24 16.65
N ASP A 46 -5.84 -15.19 16.05
CA ASP A 46 -4.51 -15.63 16.50
C ASP A 46 -3.38 -15.05 15.62
N SER A 47 -3.66 -14.01 14.82
CA SER A 47 -2.65 -13.39 13.95
C SER A 47 -1.57 -12.66 14.75
N PRO A 48 -0.37 -12.43 14.17
CA PRO A 48 0.64 -11.60 14.81
C PRO A 48 0.13 -10.22 15.22
N LEU A 49 -0.74 -9.60 14.42
CA LEU A 49 -1.39 -8.34 14.78
C LEU A 49 -2.24 -8.49 16.05
N ALA A 50 -3.08 -9.53 16.13
CA ALA A 50 -3.91 -9.77 17.32
C ALA A 50 -3.05 -9.95 18.58
N LEU A 51 -1.97 -10.75 18.49
CA LEU A 51 -1.00 -10.91 19.59
C LEU A 51 -0.34 -9.58 19.99
N VAL A 52 0.01 -8.73 19.01
CA VAL A 52 0.57 -7.41 19.27
C VAL A 52 -0.46 -6.54 19.98
N LEU A 53 -1.71 -6.48 19.51
CA LEU A 53 -2.78 -5.67 20.10
C LEU A 53 -3.10 -6.11 21.54
N ASP A 54 -3.16 -7.41 21.78
CA ASP A 54 -3.42 -8.01 23.10
C ASP A 54 -2.22 -7.89 24.07
N GLY A 55 -1.06 -7.48 23.58
CA GLY A 55 0.16 -7.37 24.39
C GLY A 55 0.80 -8.72 24.72
N GLN A 56 0.46 -9.75 23.95
CA GLN A 56 0.98 -11.12 24.08
C GLN A 56 2.18 -11.41 23.17
N ALA A 57 2.41 -10.56 22.16
CA ALA A 57 3.54 -10.69 21.25
C ALA A 57 4.88 -10.41 21.93
N THR A 58 5.91 -11.17 21.54
CA THR A 58 7.29 -10.85 21.94
C THR A 58 7.82 -9.62 21.17
N ALA A 59 8.95 -9.08 21.61
CA ALA A 59 9.64 -8.01 20.86
C ALA A 59 10.08 -8.47 19.46
N GLU A 60 10.45 -9.74 19.32
CA GLU A 60 10.81 -10.33 18.02
C GLU A 60 9.57 -10.45 17.13
N ASP A 61 8.44 -10.94 17.66
CA ASP A 61 7.18 -11.03 16.91
C ASP A 61 6.73 -9.65 16.42
N THR A 62 6.81 -8.65 17.30
CA THR A 62 6.46 -7.26 16.97
C THR A 62 7.36 -6.69 15.88
N ALA A 63 8.67 -6.93 15.96
CA ALA A 63 9.62 -6.49 14.94
C ALA A 63 9.44 -7.23 13.60
N ASN A 64 9.08 -8.50 13.63
CA ASN A 64 8.81 -9.29 12.42
C ASN A 64 7.51 -8.84 11.74
N LEU A 65 6.46 -8.53 12.51
CA LEU A 65 5.24 -7.95 11.97
C LEU A 65 5.48 -6.56 11.36
N ASP A 66 6.26 -5.69 12.02
CA ASP A 66 6.63 -4.37 11.47
C ASP A 66 7.37 -4.50 10.13
N LYS A 67 8.35 -5.40 10.04
CA LYS A 67 9.04 -5.69 8.77
C LYS A 67 8.09 -6.19 7.69
N LEU A 68 7.18 -7.10 8.05
CA LEU A 68 6.19 -7.65 7.11
C LEU A 68 5.26 -6.54 6.60
N ILE A 69 4.68 -5.73 7.48
CA ILE A 69 3.76 -4.65 7.08
C ILE A 69 4.48 -3.61 6.19
N LYS A 70 5.76 -3.32 6.48
CA LYS A 70 6.57 -2.40 5.66
C LYS A 70 6.81 -2.88 4.23
N THR A 71 6.63 -4.16 3.91
CA THR A 71 6.72 -4.64 2.52
C THR A 71 5.59 -4.10 1.65
N MET A 72 4.46 -3.67 2.24
CA MET A 72 3.40 -2.97 1.51
C MET A 72 3.79 -1.57 1.05
N LYS A 73 4.98 -1.06 1.42
CA LYS A 73 5.41 0.25 0.94
C LYS A 73 5.60 0.24 -0.58
N GLY A 74 4.81 1.04 -1.28
CA GLY A 74 4.89 1.18 -2.74
C GLY A 74 4.05 0.16 -3.51
N THR A 75 3.25 -0.66 -2.82
CA THR A 75 2.21 -1.45 -3.48
C THR A 75 1.15 -0.53 -4.08
N HIS A 76 0.46 -1.00 -5.12
CA HIS A 76 -0.65 -0.29 -5.73
C HIS A 76 -2.00 -0.92 -5.34
N ALA A 77 -3.04 -0.09 -5.29
CA ALA A 77 -4.38 -0.50 -4.96
C ALA A 77 -4.90 -1.47 -6.04
N PRO A 78 -5.33 -2.70 -5.69
CA PRO A 78 -5.91 -3.62 -6.67
C PRO A 78 -7.22 -3.11 -7.27
N LYS A 79 -7.88 -2.17 -6.57
CA LYS A 79 -9.10 -1.49 -6.98
C LYS A 79 -9.24 -0.16 -6.23
N GLY A 80 -10.01 0.76 -6.80
CA GLY A 80 -10.40 2.00 -6.12
C GLY A 80 -9.37 3.10 -6.30
N ASP A 81 -9.39 4.07 -5.39
CA ASP A 81 -8.50 5.23 -5.42
C ASP A 81 -7.13 4.89 -4.84
N GLN A 82 -6.06 5.20 -5.59
CA GLN A 82 -4.69 4.92 -5.18
C GLN A 82 -4.26 5.81 -4.00
N ALA A 83 -4.69 7.08 -3.96
CA ALA A 83 -4.27 8.00 -2.91
C ALA A 83 -4.92 7.65 -1.55
N ASP A 84 -6.17 7.20 -1.55
CA ASP A 84 -6.83 6.64 -0.36
C ASP A 84 -6.09 5.39 0.12
N TYR A 85 -5.74 4.47 -0.79
CA TYR A 85 -4.97 3.27 -0.45
C TYR A 85 -3.61 3.61 0.17
N ASP A 86 -2.84 4.49 -0.48
CA ASP A 86 -1.52 4.93 0.01
C ASP A 86 -1.61 5.55 1.40
N THR A 87 -2.66 6.35 1.63
CA THR A 87 -2.93 6.95 2.95
C THR A 87 -3.15 5.88 4.02
N LYS A 88 -3.98 4.85 3.72
CA LYS A 88 -4.23 3.76 4.67
C LYS A 88 -2.99 2.90 4.92
N VAL A 89 -2.22 2.57 3.88
CA VAL A 89 -0.98 1.79 4.01
C VAL A 89 0.08 2.56 4.80
N ALA A 90 0.25 3.86 4.51
CA ALA A 90 1.18 4.71 5.25
C ALA A 90 0.80 4.80 6.74
N GLU A 91 -0.49 4.93 7.05
CA GLU A 91 -0.97 4.98 8.44
C GLU A 91 -0.78 3.64 9.16
N LEU A 92 -1.06 2.50 8.49
CA LEU A 92 -0.79 1.17 9.04
C LEU A 92 0.69 0.97 9.36
N ILE A 93 1.59 1.35 8.44
CA ILE A 93 3.04 1.28 8.64
C ILE A 93 3.45 2.17 9.82
N ALA A 94 2.96 3.41 9.88
CA ALA A 94 3.33 4.36 10.93
C ALA A 94 2.85 3.93 12.32
N ALA A 95 1.62 3.40 12.42
CA ALA A 95 1.08 2.90 13.67
C ALA A 95 1.83 1.65 14.16
N MET A 96 2.12 0.71 13.26
CA MET A 96 2.91 -0.49 13.59
C MET A 96 4.34 -0.13 14.02
N GLU A 97 4.97 0.79 13.30
CA GLU A 97 6.34 1.23 13.61
C GLU A 97 6.44 1.90 14.98
N ALA A 98 5.42 2.66 15.40
CA ALA A 98 5.37 3.25 16.74
C ALA A 98 5.35 2.17 17.83
N VAL A 99 4.51 1.15 17.67
CA VAL A 99 4.45 0.01 18.60
C VAL A 99 5.76 -0.76 18.60
N ALA A 100 6.35 -1.02 17.44
CA ALA A 100 7.64 -1.71 17.32
C ALA A 100 8.82 -0.92 17.92
N LYS A 101 8.73 0.40 17.99
CA LYS A 101 9.69 1.28 18.68
C LYS A 101 9.46 1.35 20.20
N GLY A 102 8.49 0.62 20.72
CA GLY A 102 8.23 0.49 22.15
C GLY A 102 7.13 1.40 22.69
N ASP A 103 6.32 2.04 21.83
CA ASP A 103 5.11 2.70 22.30
C ASP A 103 4.03 1.66 22.62
N THR A 104 4.00 1.22 23.87
CA THR A 104 3.07 0.20 24.37
C THR A 104 1.78 0.79 24.93
N SER A 105 1.53 2.09 24.73
CA SER A 105 0.34 2.76 25.27
C SER A 105 -0.96 2.24 24.64
N ASP A 106 -2.06 2.30 25.39
CA ASP A 106 -3.39 1.96 24.87
C ASP A 106 -3.78 2.82 23.66
N ALA A 107 -3.29 4.07 23.62
CA ALA A 107 -3.50 4.97 22.50
C ALA A 107 -2.79 4.48 21.23
N ALA A 108 -1.54 4.01 21.34
CA ALA A 108 -0.81 3.45 20.21
C ALA A 108 -1.43 2.13 19.71
N ARG A 109 -1.85 1.25 20.63
CA ARG A 109 -2.56 0.01 20.30
C ARG A 109 -3.89 0.29 19.60
N LYS A 110 -4.68 1.24 20.12
CA LYS A 110 -5.94 1.65 19.50
C LYS A 110 -5.73 2.25 18.11
N ARG A 111 -4.70 3.08 17.93
CA ARG A 111 -4.35 3.63 16.62
C ARG A 111 -3.99 2.52 15.62
N LEU A 112 -3.20 1.54 16.06
CA LEU A 112 -2.86 0.36 15.24
C LEU A 112 -4.10 -0.45 14.87
N ASP A 113 -5.00 -0.72 15.82
CA ASP A 113 -6.26 -1.43 15.57
C ASP A 113 -7.13 -0.70 14.54
N GLU A 114 -7.26 0.63 14.67
CA GLU A 114 -8.01 1.45 13.73
C GLU A 114 -7.38 1.45 12.32
N ALA A 115 -6.05 1.52 12.23
CA ALA A 115 -5.33 1.46 10.95
C ALA A 115 -5.43 0.08 10.29
N ALA A 116 -5.50 -0.99 11.09
CA ALA A 116 -5.63 -2.37 10.65
C ALA A 116 -7.08 -2.81 10.37
N ASN A 117 -8.03 -1.88 10.35
CA ASN A 117 -9.44 -2.18 10.14
C ASN A 117 -9.68 -2.83 8.76
N CYS A 118 -9.82 -4.15 8.77
CA CYS A 118 -10.00 -4.98 7.58
C CYS A 118 -11.16 -4.50 6.69
N LYS A 119 -12.26 -4.02 7.29
CA LYS A 119 -13.44 -3.57 6.53
C LYS A 119 -13.17 -2.24 5.84
N ALA A 120 -12.55 -1.29 6.53
CA ALA A 120 -12.25 0.03 5.99
C ALA A 120 -11.36 -0.02 4.74
N CYS A 121 -10.45 -0.99 4.68
CA CYS A 121 -9.59 -1.19 3.50
C CYS A 121 -10.26 -2.09 2.43
N HIS A 122 -10.87 -3.21 2.85
CA HIS A 122 -11.41 -4.18 1.89
C HIS A 122 -12.67 -3.71 1.17
N SER A 123 -13.48 -2.82 1.75
CA SER A 123 -14.67 -2.28 1.08
C SER A 123 -14.34 -1.57 -0.24
N GLU A 124 -13.22 -0.85 -0.27
CA GLU A 124 -12.82 -0.04 -1.41
C GLU A 124 -11.83 -0.77 -2.33
N HIS A 125 -10.82 -1.43 -1.73
CA HIS A 125 -9.63 -1.87 -2.46
C HIS A 125 -9.52 -3.37 -2.70
N LYS A 126 -10.37 -4.20 -2.06
CA LYS A 126 -10.33 -5.66 -2.28
C LYS A 126 -11.15 -6.03 -3.52
N PRO A 127 -10.57 -6.75 -4.50
CA PRO A 127 -11.33 -7.28 -5.62
C PRO A 127 -12.40 -8.27 -5.13
N LYS A 128 -13.55 -8.28 -5.80
CA LYS A 128 -14.55 -9.34 -5.58
C LYS A 128 -14.00 -10.66 -6.13
N LYS A 129 -14.27 -11.75 -5.43
CA LYS A 129 -14.03 -13.10 -5.94
C LYS A 129 -15.07 -13.48 -6.97
#